data_AF-A0A8T7AUZ7-F1
#
_entry.id   AF-A0A8T7AUZ7-F1
#
_cell.length_a   1.000
_cell.length_b   1.000
_cell.length_c   1.000
_cell.angle_alpha   90.00
_cell.angle_beta   90.00
_cell.angle_gamma   90.00
#
_symmetry.space_group_name_H-M   'P 1'
#
loop_
_entity.id
_entity.type
_entity.pdbx_description
1 polymer ?
#
loop_
_entity_poly.entity_id
_entity_poly.type
_entity_poly.pdbx_seq_one_letter_code
_entity_poly.pdbx_strand_id
1 'polypeptide(L)'
;MVEEAAQLVLFDYLLIAILGFSTLISLFRGFFKEAMSLGTWVVAIWAAWKFGPQVAGLLESLITPTAMRLWAARALTVIAVLIAGGLLGAFFHFVLETTGLTGTDRAIGMVFGFGRGVVLAGLLLAIMQSADFDETEWWPQSVLIPYFEPVTDMIRHAAEDGLDFLDDLEDEAAPEEVAG
;
A
#
# COMPACT_ATOMS: atom_id res chain seq x y z
N MET A 1 1.84 44.73 -7.16
CA MET A 1 1.76 43.73 -6.07
C MET A 1 1.12 42.45 -6.60
N VAL A 2 1.70 41.85 -7.64
CA VAL A 2 1.24 40.60 -8.25
C VAL A 2 2.51 39.79 -8.54
N GLU A 3 2.49 38.51 -8.17
CA GLU A 3 3.57 37.50 -8.30
C GLU A 3 4.69 37.49 -7.24
N GLU A 4 4.35 37.33 -5.96
CA GLU A 4 5.07 36.34 -5.14
C GLU A 4 4.53 34.96 -5.55
N ALA A 5 5.05 34.42 -6.65
CA ALA A 5 4.87 33.00 -6.92
C ALA A 5 5.50 32.26 -5.73
N ALA A 6 4.70 31.54 -4.97
CA ALA A 6 5.20 30.58 -4.00
C ALA A 6 6.29 29.75 -4.71
N GLN A 7 7.54 29.89 -4.29
CA GLN A 7 8.65 29.19 -4.94
C GLN A 7 8.52 27.72 -4.57
N LEU A 8 7.75 27.00 -5.36
CA LEU A 8 7.62 25.55 -5.24
C LEU A 8 9.01 24.97 -5.40
N VAL A 9 9.49 24.32 -4.34
CA VAL A 9 10.73 23.57 -4.43
C VAL A 9 10.52 22.40 -5.39
N LEU A 10 11.59 21.87 -5.98
CA LEU A 10 11.52 20.71 -6.89
C LEU A 10 10.68 19.56 -6.30
N PHE A 11 10.74 19.42 -4.98
CA PHE A 11 10.02 18.42 -4.23
C PHE A 11 8.49 18.62 -4.22
N ASP A 12 7.99 19.86 -4.22
CA ASP A 12 6.55 20.13 -4.31
C ASP A 12 5.99 19.62 -5.65
N TYR A 13 6.76 19.76 -6.74
CA TYR A 13 6.36 19.21 -8.04
C TYR A 13 6.30 17.68 -8.03
N LEU A 14 7.15 17.00 -7.24
CA LEU A 14 7.09 15.56 -7.08
C LEU A 14 5.80 15.13 -6.37
N LEU A 15 5.40 15.82 -5.30
CA LEU A 15 4.15 15.55 -4.59
C LEU A 15 2.92 15.81 -5.48
N ILE A 16 2.93 16.91 -6.24
CA ILE A 16 1.89 17.21 -7.24
C ILE A 16 1.85 16.13 -8.31
N ALA A 17 3.00 15.65 -8.79
CA ALA A 17 3.06 14.57 -9.77
C ALA A 17 2.45 13.29 -9.21
N ILE A 18 2.77 12.89 -7.98
CA ILE A 18 2.19 11.70 -7.33
C ILE A 18 0.65 11.82 -7.26
N LEU A 19 0.14 12.95 -6.78
CA LEU A 19 -1.30 13.22 -6.71
C LEU A 19 -1.96 13.20 -8.09
N GLY A 20 -1.35 13.91 -9.04
CA GLY A 20 -1.84 14.05 -10.40
C GLY A 20 -1.88 12.72 -11.12
N PHE A 21 -0.80 11.95 -11.08
CA PHE A 21 -0.74 10.62 -11.67
C PHE A 21 -1.74 9.65 -11.04
N SER A 22 -1.84 9.62 -9.71
CA SER A 22 -2.79 8.75 -9.03
C SER A 22 -4.23 9.11 -9.43
N THR A 23 -4.60 10.39 -9.36
CA THR A 23 -5.93 10.88 -9.77
C THR A 23 -6.24 10.58 -11.24
N LEU A 24 -5.27 10.78 -12.12
CA LEU A 24 -5.41 10.59 -13.56
C LEU A 24 -5.56 9.11 -13.93
N ILE A 25 -4.79 8.22 -13.31
CA ILE A 25 -4.93 6.77 -13.50
C ILE A 25 -6.33 6.33 -13.07
N SER A 26 -6.82 6.82 -11.94
CA SER A 26 -8.15 6.50 -11.42
C SER A 26 -9.29 7.05 -12.28
N LEU A 27 -9.08 8.21 -12.91
CA LEU A 27 -10.01 8.75 -13.90
C LEU A 27 -10.15 7.80 -15.11
N PHE A 28 -9.05 7.17 -15.55
CA PHE A 28 -9.08 6.26 -16.70
C PHE A 28 -9.56 4.85 -16.33
N ARG A 29 -9.13 4.30 -15.18
CA ARG A 29 -9.51 2.95 -14.73
C ARG A 29 -10.90 2.89 -14.10
N GLY A 30 -11.34 3.97 -13.47
CA GLY A 30 -12.57 4.01 -12.69
C GLY A 30 -12.40 3.48 -11.26
N PHE A 31 -13.25 3.96 -10.34
CA PHE A 31 -13.20 3.60 -8.92
C PHE A 31 -13.34 2.10 -8.71
N PHE A 32 -14.32 1.46 -9.35
CA PHE A 32 -14.65 0.08 -9.04
C PHE A 32 -13.48 -0.88 -9.32
N LYS A 33 -12.77 -0.67 -10.44
CA LYS A 33 -11.58 -1.48 -10.77
C LYS A 33 -10.48 -1.30 -9.72
N GLU A 34 -10.28 -0.09 -9.23
CA GLU A 34 -9.27 0.19 -8.22
C GLU A 34 -9.66 -0.36 -6.85
N ALA A 35 -10.91 -0.18 -6.44
CA ALA A 35 -11.44 -0.71 -5.19
C ALA A 35 -11.39 -2.25 -5.17
N MET A 36 -11.77 -2.92 -6.27
CA MET A 36 -11.64 -4.37 -6.39
C MET A 36 -10.18 -4.83 -6.32
N SER A 37 -9.28 -4.12 -7.00
CA SER A 37 -7.84 -4.44 -6.97
C SER A 37 -7.28 -4.32 -5.56
N LEU A 38 -7.52 -3.19 -4.88
CA LEU A 38 -7.04 -2.96 -3.52
C LEU A 38 -7.70 -3.88 -2.50
N GLY A 39 -9.01 -4.10 -2.60
CA GLY A 39 -9.72 -5.07 -1.78
C GLY A 39 -9.18 -6.49 -1.95
N THR A 40 -8.85 -6.89 -3.20
CA THR A 40 -8.23 -8.20 -3.45
C THR A 40 -6.86 -8.30 -2.78
N TRP A 41 -6.04 -7.25 -2.85
CA TRP A 41 -4.75 -7.23 -2.15
C TRP A 41 -4.90 -7.35 -0.63
N VAL A 42 -5.83 -6.61 -0.03
CA VAL A 42 -6.12 -6.69 1.42
C VAL A 42 -6.56 -8.11 1.81
N VAL A 43 -7.49 -8.70 1.05
CA VAL A 43 -7.96 -10.07 1.29
C VAL A 43 -6.83 -11.08 1.07
N ALA A 44 -5.95 -10.88 0.08
CA ALA A 44 -4.83 -11.76 -0.20
C ALA A 44 -3.81 -11.77 0.95
N ILE A 45 -3.46 -10.59 1.45
CA ILE A 45 -2.58 -10.43 2.62
C ILE A 45 -3.24 -11.06 3.85
N TRP A 46 -4.47 -10.69 4.17
CA TRP A 46 -5.18 -11.28 5.31
C TRP A 46 -5.26 -12.82 5.23
N ALA A 47 -5.59 -13.36 4.05
CA ALA A 47 -5.66 -14.79 3.81
C ALA A 47 -4.28 -15.46 3.96
N ALA A 48 -3.22 -14.84 3.46
CA ALA A 48 -1.87 -15.37 3.61
C ALA A 48 -1.45 -15.48 5.08
N TRP A 49 -1.77 -14.49 5.93
CA TRP A 49 -1.46 -14.57 7.35
C TRP A 49 -2.36 -15.58 8.08
N LYS A 50 -3.65 -15.62 7.73
CA LYS A 50 -4.63 -16.51 8.38
C LYS A 50 -4.49 -17.99 8.00
N PHE A 51 -4.19 -18.27 6.73
CA PHE A 51 -4.15 -19.62 6.15
C PHE A 51 -2.75 -20.10 5.81
N GLY A 52 -1.74 -19.23 5.90
CA GLY A 52 -0.33 -19.55 5.64
C GLY A 52 0.16 -20.79 6.38
N PRO A 53 -0.09 -20.94 7.70
CA PRO A 53 0.31 -22.15 8.45
C PRO A 53 -0.33 -23.44 7.92
N GLN A 54 -1.62 -23.41 7.56
CA GLN A 54 -2.36 -24.56 7.03
C GLN A 54 -1.84 -24.96 5.65
N VAL A 55 -1.58 -23.97 4.79
CA VAL A 55 -0.97 -24.21 3.46
C VAL A 55 0.47 -24.70 3.61
N ALA A 56 1.22 -24.23 4.61
CA ALA A 56 2.58 -24.70 4.88
C ALA A 56 2.63 -26.20 5.21
N GLY A 57 1.61 -26.74 5.88
CA GLY A 57 1.47 -28.18 6.12
C GLY A 57 1.41 -29.01 4.82
N LEU A 58 0.81 -28.47 3.76
CA LEU A 58 0.75 -29.13 2.45
C LEU A 58 2.11 -29.16 1.72
N LEU A 59 3.06 -28.31 2.12
CA LEU A 59 4.39 -28.20 1.51
C LEU A 59 5.47 -28.94 2.33
N GLU A 60 5.10 -29.67 3.38
CA GLU A 60 6.04 -30.36 4.27
C GLU A 60 6.99 -31.32 3.54
N SER A 61 6.49 -31.99 2.49
CA SER A 61 7.27 -32.91 1.67
C SER A 61 8.16 -32.23 0.63
N LEU A 62 7.96 -30.93 0.38
CA LEU A 62 8.67 -30.17 -0.66
C LEU A 62 9.73 -29.22 -0.10
N ILE A 63 9.53 -28.69 1.11
CA ILE A 63 10.41 -27.68 1.72
C ILE A 63 10.74 -28.07 3.16
N THR A 64 12.02 -28.33 3.41
CA THR A 64 12.53 -28.74 4.74
C THR A 64 12.60 -27.59 5.74
N PRO A 65 13.15 -26.39 5.41
CA PRO A 65 13.24 -25.31 6.39
C PRO A 65 11.85 -24.72 6.70
N THR A 66 11.46 -24.73 7.97
CA THR A 66 10.13 -24.31 8.43
C THR A 66 9.81 -22.86 8.05
N ALA A 67 10.76 -21.93 8.25
CA ALA A 67 10.59 -20.53 7.89
C ALA A 67 10.36 -20.34 6.38
N MET A 68 11.21 -20.96 5.55
CA MET A 68 11.08 -20.90 4.08
C MET A 68 9.75 -21.49 3.61
N ARG A 69 9.30 -22.58 4.23
CA ARG A 69 8.02 -23.22 3.92
C ARG A 69 6.83 -22.32 4.23
N LEU A 70 6.85 -21.65 5.38
CA LEU A 70 5.79 -20.71 5.77
C LEU A 70 5.71 -19.52 4.79
N TRP A 71 6.84 -18.92 4.45
CA TRP A 71 6.88 -17.80 3.50
C TRP A 71 6.48 -18.22 2.08
N ALA A 72 6.89 -19.41 1.63
CA ALA A 72 6.43 -19.97 0.35
C ALA A 72 4.92 -20.22 0.34
N ALA A 73 4.35 -20.75 1.42
CA ALA A 73 2.92 -20.97 1.56
C ALA A 73 2.10 -19.67 1.57
N ARG A 74 2.60 -18.64 2.29
CA ARG A 74 2.03 -17.29 2.26
C ARG A 74 2.03 -16.72 0.85
N ALA A 75 3.17 -16.77 0.15
CA ALA A 75 3.29 -16.29 -1.23
C ALA A 75 2.33 -17.01 -2.19
N LEU A 76 2.23 -18.34 -2.09
CA LEU A 76 1.31 -19.14 -2.89
C LEU A 76 -0.15 -18.74 -2.62
N THR A 77 -0.50 -18.50 -1.35
CA THR A 77 -1.84 -18.05 -0.95
C THR A 77 -2.17 -16.69 -1.54
N VAL A 78 -1.23 -15.73 -1.48
CA VAL A 78 -1.41 -14.41 -2.11
C VAL A 78 -1.68 -14.57 -3.60
N ILE A 79 -0.85 -15.34 -4.31
CA ILE A 79 -1.00 -15.55 -5.76
C ILE A 79 -2.37 -16.17 -6.08
N ALA A 80 -2.79 -17.19 -5.34
CA ALA A 80 -4.09 -17.84 -5.56
C ALA A 80 -5.26 -16.86 -5.38
N VAL A 81 -5.23 -16.02 -4.33
CA VAL A 81 -6.27 -15.02 -4.07
C VAL A 81 -6.24 -13.91 -5.12
N LEU A 82 -5.07 -13.43 -5.54
CA LEU A 82 -4.95 -12.42 -6.60
C LEU A 82 -5.53 -12.91 -7.93
N ILE A 83 -5.29 -14.18 -8.29
CA ILE A 83 -5.87 -14.79 -9.50
C ILE A 83 -7.40 -14.84 -9.36
N ALA A 84 -7.92 -15.36 -8.24
CA ALA A 84 -9.36 -15.46 -8.01
C ALA A 84 -10.05 -14.08 -8.01
N GLY A 85 -9.48 -13.10 -7.32
CA GLY A 85 -10.00 -11.74 -7.29
C GLY A 85 -9.88 -11.01 -8.63
N GLY A 86 -8.83 -11.28 -9.41
CA GLY A 86 -8.69 -10.78 -10.78
C GLY A 86 -9.80 -11.31 -11.71
N LEU A 87 -10.14 -12.61 -11.61
CA LEU A 87 -11.25 -13.21 -12.35
C LEU A 87 -12.60 -12.61 -11.93
N LEU A 88 -12.83 -12.43 -10.63
CA LEU A 88 -14.03 -11.75 -10.12
C LEU A 88 -14.11 -10.30 -10.62
N GLY A 89 -13.00 -9.56 -10.57
CA GLY A 89 -12.91 -8.20 -11.07
C GLY A 89 -13.23 -8.09 -12.56
N ALA A 90 -12.76 -9.05 -13.37
CA ALA A 90 -13.09 -9.12 -14.79
C ALA A 90 -14.57 -9.40 -15.03
N PHE A 91 -15.18 -10.29 -14.24
CA PHE A 91 -16.62 -10.56 -14.31
C PHE A 91 -17.45 -9.30 -13.98
N PHE A 92 -17.15 -8.62 -12.88
CA PHE A 92 -17.86 -7.39 -12.52
C PHE A 92 -17.63 -6.26 -13.51
N HIS A 93 -16.44 -6.17 -14.10
CA HIS A 93 -16.17 -5.19 -15.15
C HIS A 93 -17.15 -5.34 -16.33
N PHE A 94 -17.37 -6.58 -16.80
CA PHE A 94 -18.34 -6.88 -17.85
C PHE A 94 -19.77 -6.47 -17.47
N VAL A 95 -20.17 -6.71 -16.21
CA VAL A 95 -21.49 -6.31 -15.70
C VAL A 95 -21.62 -4.78 -15.69
N LEU A 96 -20.60 -4.06 -15.20
CA LEU A 96 -20.65 -2.60 -15.09
C LEU A 96 -20.68 -1.90 -16.45
N GLU A 97 -19.96 -2.41 -17.45
CA GLU A 97 -20.03 -1.87 -18.81
C GLU A 97 -21.45 -1.93 -19.39
N THR A 98 -22.21 -2.97 -19.03
CA THR A 98 -23.60 -3.14 -19.49
C THR A 98 -24.55 -2.11 -18.88
N THR A 99 -24.23 -1.53 -17.72
CA THR A 99 -25.09 -0.57 -17.00
C THR A 99 -24.94 0.88 -17.49
N GLY A 100 -23.91 1.20 -18.28
CA GLY A 100 -23.66 2.56 -18.78
C GLY A 100 -23.21 3.58 -17.71
N LEU A 101 -22.94 3.15 -16.47
CA LEU A 101 -22.55 4.03 -15.35
C LEU A 101 -21.07 4.43 -15.35
N THR A 102 -20.35 4.19 -16.45
CA THR A 102 -18.91 4.42 -16.58
C THR A 102 -18.49 5.87 -16.27
N GLY A 103 -19.35 6.87 -16.54
CA GLY A 103 -19.05 8.28 -16.22
C GLY A 103 -18.96 8.54 -14.71
N THR A 104 -19.95 8.08 -13.94
CA THR A 104 -20.00 8.25 -12.48
C THR A 104 -18.89 7.45 -11.80
N ASP A 105 -18.61 6.24 -12.26
CA ASP A 105 -17.52 5.40 -11.74
C ASP A 105 -16.15 6.09 -11.89
N ARG A 106 -15.90 6.75 -13.02
CA ARG A 106 -14.68 7.53 -13.25
C ARG A 106 -14.62 8.80 -12.40
N ALA A 107 -15.74 9.47 -12.17
CA ALA A 107 -15.80 10.65 -11.31
C ALA A 107 -15.49 10.31 -9.85
N ILE A 108 -16.07 9.24 -9.32
CA ILE A 108 -15.73 8.71 -7.99
C ILE A 108 -14.28 8.23 -7.98
N GLY A 109 -13.81 7.64 -9.09
CA GLY A 109 -12.42 7.24 -9.29
C GLY A 109 -11.45 8.38 -9.05
N MET A 110 -11.72 9.59 -9.53
CA MET A 110 -10.84 10.74 -9.26
C MET A 110 -10.68 11.03 -7.77
N VAL A 111 -11.78 11.03 -7.00
CA VAL A 111 -11.73 11.29 -5.55
C VAL A 111 -10.93 10.20 -4.84
N PHE A 112 -11.16 8.95 -5.24
CA PHE A 112 -10.43 7.80 -4.70
C PHE A 112 -8.94 7.86 -5.05
N GLY A 113 -8.60 8.17 -6.30
CA GLY A 113 -7.25 8.34 -6.81
C GLY A 113 -6.50 9.46 -6.12
N PHE A 114 -7.19 10.57 -5.84
CA PHE A 114 -6.65 11.66 -5.04
C PHE A 114 -6.32 11.20 -3.63
N GLY A 115 -7.27 10.56 -2.93
CA GLY A 115 -7.04 10.02 -1.58
C GLY A 115 -5.89 9.00 -1.55
N ARG A 116 -5.81 8.10 -2.54
CA ARG A 116 -4.69 7.18 -2.70
C ARG A 116 -3.37 7.93 -2.93
N GLY A 117 -3.38 8.96 -3.75
CA GLY A 117 -2.22 9.81 -4.00
C GLY A 117 -1.73 10.49 -2.72
N VAL A 118 -2.67 10.92 -1.85
CA VAL A 118 -2.35 11.49 -0.54
C VAL A 118 -1.65 10.46 0.35
N VAL A 119 -2.18 9.23 0.42
CA VAL A 119 -1.55 8.14 1.18
C VAL A 119 -0.16 7.81 0.62
N LEU A 120 0.00 7.73 -0.70
CA LEU A 120 1.30 7.46 -1.33
C LEU A 120 2.32 8.57 -1.10
N ALA A 121 1.89 9.83 -1.14
CA ALA A 121 2.73 10.97 -0.82
C ALA A 121 3.16 10.96 0.67
N GLY A 122 2.21 10.72 1.58
CA GLY A 122 2.52 10.58 3.02
C GLY A 122 3.47 9.41 3.30
N LEU A 123 3.31 8.28 2.60
CA LEU A 123 4.23 7.14 2.70
C LEU A 123 5.65 7.51 2.25
N LEU A 124 5.78 8.25 1.14
CA LEU A 124 7.08 8.74 0.68
C LEU A 124 7.72 9.66 1.73
N LEU A 125 6.96 10.60 2.30
CA LEU A 125 7.45 11.49 3.34
C LEU A 125 7.88 10.74 4.60
N ALA A 126 7.13 9.73 5.02
CA ALA A 126 7.47 8.90 6.18
C ALA A 126 8.82 8.20 5.97
N ILE A 127 9.03 7.62 4.78
CA ILE A 127 10.30 6.99 4.40
C ILE A 127 11.44 8.02 4.39
N MET A 128 11.19 9.23 3.87
CA MET A 128 12.22 10.27 3.82
C MET A 128 12.58 10.81 5.21
N GLN A 129 11.61 11.02 6.10
CA GLN A 129 11.86 11.37 7.50
C GLN A 129 12.66 10.29 8.22
N SER A 130 12.39 9.00 7.95
CA SER A 130 13.19 7.90 8.52
C SER A 130 14.64 7.86 8.02
N ALA A 131 14.97 8.66 7.00
CA ALA A 131 16.30 8.82 6.45
C ALA A 131 16.86 10.25 6.69
N ASP A 132 16.33 10.96 7.70
CA ASP A 132 16.78 12.28 8.17
C ASP A 132 16.73 13.39 7.10
N PHE A 133 15.87 13.26 6.08
CA PHE A 133 15.73 14.30 5.05
C PHE A 133 15.01 15.55 5.56
N ASP A 134 14.35 15.49 6.71
CA ASP A 134 13.70 16.63 7.36
C ASP A 134 14.67 17.67 7.91
N GLU A 135 15.95 17.33 8.09
CA GLU A 135 17.01 18.28 8.46
C GLU A 135 17.56 19.09 7.26
N THR A 136 17.15 18.78 6.04
CA THR A 136 17.69 19.43 4.82
C THR A 136 17.11 20.83 4.58
N GLU A 137 17.88 21.70 3.92
CA GLU A 137 17.50 23.09 3.66
C GLU A 137 16.19 23.27 2.86
N TRP A 138 15.85 22.30 1.99
CA TRP A 138 14.68 22.38 1.13
C TRP A 138 13.39 21.87 1.80
N TRP A 139 13.49 21.11 2.89
CA TRP A 139 12.34 20.54 3.58
C TRP A 139 11.41 21.61 4.18
N PRO A 140 11.88 22.56 5.01
CA PRO A 140 11.03 23.63 5.54
C PRO A 140 10.59 24.65 4.48
N GLN A 141 11.20 24.65 3.30
CA GLN A 141 10.82 25.52 2.18
C GLN A 141 9.63 24.97 1.39
N SER A 142 9.32 23.68 1.52
CA SER A 142 8.18 23.07 0.84
C SER A 142 6.86 23.62 1.36
N VAL A 143 6.02 24.05 0.44
CA VAL A 143 4.66 24.51 0.77
C VAL A 143 3.74 23.32 1.04
N LEU A 144 4.01 22.16 0.41
CA LEU A 144 3.09 21.03 0.43
C LEU A 144 3.31 20.07 1.60
N ILE A 145 4.55 19.90 2.08
CA ILE A 145 4.87 18.96 3.17
C ILE A 145 3.93 19.10 4.38
N PRO A 146 3.66 20.30 4.93
CA PRO A 146 2.79 20.46 6.10
C PRO A 146 1.36 19.93 5.90
N TYR A 147 0.84 19.91 4.67
CA TYR A 147 -0.50 19.38 4.39
C TYR A 147 -0.58 17.86 4.44
N PHE A 148 0.56 17.16 4.29
CA PHE A 148 0.63 15.70 4.33
C PHE A 148 1.05 15.17 5.69
N GLU A 149 1.58 16.00 6.61
CA GLU A 149 2.03 15.61 7.96
C GLU A 149 1.04 14.70 8.69
N PRO A 150 -0.28 14.98 8.77
CA PRO A 150 -1.22 14.11 9.49
C PRO A 150 -1.26 12.68 8.93
N VAL A 151 -1.09 12.54 7.62
CA VAL A 151 -1.10 11.23 6.94
C VAL A 151 0.25 10.54 7.10
N THR A 152 1.34 11.29 7.00
CA THR A 152 2.70 10.82 7.27
C THR A 152 2.80 10.25 8.69
N ASP A 153 2.32 10.99 9.68
CA ASP A 153 2.34 10.56 11.07
C ASP A 153 1.49 9.30 11.28
N MET A 154 0.28 9.26 10.72
CA MET A 154 -0.57 8.07 10.78
C MET A 154 0.13 6.84 10.19
N ILE A 155 0.85 6.99 9.08
CA ILE A 155 1.60 5.91 8.45
C ILE A 155 2.76 5.45 9.32
N ARG A 156 3.49 6.39 9.95
CA ARG A 156 4.60 6.05 10.85
C ARG A 156 4.14 5.27 12.07
N HIS A 157 3.08 5.72 12.74
CA HIS A 157 2.50 4.98 13.86
C HIS A 157 2.07 3.56 13.45
N ALA A 158 1.39 3.43 12.30
CA ALA A 158 1.00 2.13 11.79
C ALA A 158 2.19 1.22 11.41
N ALA A 159 3.32 1.81 10.99
CA ALA A 159 4.54 1.08 10.69
C ALA A 159 5.24 0.61 11.97
N GLU A 160 5.30 1.44 13.01
CA GLU A 160 5.83 1.10 14.33
C GLU A 160 5.05 -0.07 14.94
N ASP A 161 3.71 0.02 14.98
CA ASP A 161 2.84 -1.08 15.44
C ASP A 161 3.09 -2.40 14.68
N GLY A 162 3.40 -2.29 13.38
CA GLY A 162 3.67 -3.42 12.52
C GLY A 162 5.05 -4.05 12.74
N LEU A 163 6.07 -3.24 13.04
CA LEU A 163 7.42 -3.69 13.36
C LEU A 163 7.45 -4.38 14.73
N ASP A 164 6.80 -3.79 15.74
CA ASP A 164 6.67 -4.39 17.08
C ASP A 164 6.04 -5.78 17.00
N PHE A 165 5.01 -5.95 16.16
CA PHE A 165 4.40 -7.25 15.92
C PHE A 165 5.35 -8.25 15.25
N LEU A 166 6.24 -7.81 14.36
CA LEU A 166 7.21 -8.70 13.72
C LEU A 166 8.33 -9.12 14.69
N ASP A 167 8.79 -8.20 15.53
CA ASP A 167 9.78 -8.46 16.57
C ASP A 167 9.24 -9.49 17.58
N ASP A 168 7.97 -9.37 18.00
CA ASP A 168 7.29 -10.37 18.83
C ASP A 168 7.27 -11.77 18.19
N LEU A 169 7.10 -11.86 16.86
CA LEU A 169 7.14 -13.13 16.14
C LEU A 169 8.55 -13.69 15.98
N GLU A 170 9.57 -12.83 15.90
CA GLU A 170 10.97 -13.25 15.85
C GLU A 170 11.42 -13.80 17.20
N ASP A 171 11.02 -13.15 18.30
CA ASP A 171 11.30 -13.59 19.67
C ASP A 171 10.61 -14.92 20.01
N GLU A 172 9.36 -15.14 19.56
CA GLU A 172 8.66 -16.41 19.76
C GLU A 172 9.24 -17.55 18.90
N ALA A 173 9.91 -17.22 17.78
CA ALA A 173 10.55 -18.17 16.88
C ALA A 173 12.01 -18.50 17.24
N ALA A 174 12.63 -17.76 18.16
CA ALA A 174 13.99 -18.00 18.63
C ALA A 174 14.05 -19.23 19.54
N PRO A 175 14.75 -20.33 19.16
CA PRO A 175 14.90 -21.48 20.04
C PRO A 175 15.69 -21.10 21.30
N GLU A 176 15.25 -21.57 22.47
CA GLU A 176 16.01 -21.49 23.73
C GLU A 176 17.33 -22.29 23.64
N GLU A 177 18.35 -21.72 23.02
CA GLU A 177 19.77 -22.05 23.23
C GLU A 177 20.47 -20.69 23.23
N VAL A 178 20.90 -20.12 24.35
CA VAL A 178 22.00 -20.61 25.19
C VAL A 178 21.78 -20.14 26.64
N ALA A 179 21.15 -20.98 27.46
CA ALA A 179 21.27 -20.91 28.92
C ALA A 179 21.87 -22.24 29.41
N GLY A 180 23.18 -22.38 29.24
CA GLY A 180 24.00 -23.51 29.68
C GLY A 180 25.48 -23.20 29.57
#